data_AF-A0A7Y4T140-F1
#
_entry.id   AF-A0A7Y4T140-F1
#
_cell.length_a   1.000
_cell.length_b   1.000
_cell.length_c   1.000
_cell.angle_alpha   90.00
_cell.angle_beta   90.00
_cell.angle_gamma   90.00
#
_symmetry.space_group_name_H-M   'P 1'
#
loop_
_entity.id
_entity.type
_entity.pdbx_description
1 polymer ?
#
loop_
_entity_poly.entity_id
_entity_poly.type
_entity_poly.pdbx_seq_one_letter_code
_entity_poly.pdbx_strand_id
1 'polypeptide(L)'
;MVIFSSAATYLIFAGSNFSSIVLYLLIGGGMLITFAANALNQAIERDYDKLMERTAGRPLAAGRMSLSTAILIAGICMVLGIIFLVTISPLCATLGMLSLVLYAFIYTPVKRFSTLAVPIGAIPGALPTLIAAVAAQQTITVEALCFFGIQYLWQFPHFWAIAFLGHKDYIQAGFKLIKDIDGQPDPRFGIYSAVYSLLGILFLFPLFKILSIHPLIFIFLIASMLVFAFYGWQLFKRNDRMAARKLMLYSIMYLPVIFILFIISNYMR
;
A
#
# COMPACT_ATOMS: atom_id res chain seq x y z
N MET A 1 -2.63 -1.05 -7.67
CA MET A 1 -3.20 -1.34 -6.35
C MET A 1 -3.74 -0.09 -5.68
N VAL A 2 -2.93 0.93 -5.40
CA VAL A 2 -3.37 2.20 -4.74
C VAL A 2 -4.64 2.82 -5.35
N ILE A 3 -4.67 3.02 -6.67
CA ILE A 3 -5.83 3.61 -7.34
C ILE A 3 -7.05 2.70 -7.28
N PHE A 4 -6.85 1.40 -7.51
CA PHE A 4 -7.92 0.41 -7.44
C PHE A 4 -8.54 0.36 -6.03
N SER A 5 -7.72 0.28 -4.98
CA SER A 5 -8.21 0.25 -3.59
C SER A 5 -8.91 1.55 -3.22
N SER A 6 -8.42 2.69 -3.69
CA SER A 6 -9.10 3.99 -3.51
C SER A 6 -10.47 4.01 -4.19
N ALA A 7 -10.54 3.68 -5.49
CA ALA A 7 -11.79 3.64 -6.24
C ALA A 7 -12.79 2.64 -5.64
N ALA A 8 -12.34 1.42 -5.31
CA ALA A 8 -13.17 0.40 -4.69
C ALA A 8 -13.70 0.84 -3.33
N THR A 9 -12.87 1.47 -2.48
CA THR A 9 -13.31 2.00 -1.19
C THR A 9 -14.35 3.11 -1.37
N TYR A 10 -14.15 4.02 -2.34
CA TYR A 10 -15.14 5.06 -2.62
C TYR A 10 -16.49 4.45 -3.04
N LEU A 11 -16.48 3.45 -3.92
CA LEU A 11 -17.71 2.74 -4.31
C LEU A 11 -18.41 2.07 -3.12
N ILE A 12 -17.63 1.52 -2.18
CA ILE A 12 -18.17 0.88 -0.97
C ILE A 12 -18.83 1.92 -0.05
N PHE A 13 -18.25 3.10 0.08
CA PHE A 13 -18.66 4.11 1.05
C PHE A 13 -19.67 5.13 0.51
N ALA A 14 -19.66 5.40 -0.80
CA ALA A 14 -20.51 6.43 -1.39
C ALA A 14 -22.00 6.01 -1.40
N GLY A 15 -22.29 4.72 -1.56
CA GLY A 15 -23.68 4.21 -1.55
C GLY A 15 -24.60 5.00 -2.50
N SER A 16 -25.72 5.49 -1.97
CA SER A 16 -26.66 6.34 -2.72
C SER A 16 -26.13 7.74 -3.06
N ASN A 17 -25.08 8.20 -2.37
CA ASN A 17 -24.46 9.51 -2.57
C ASN A 17 -23.31 9.45 -3.58
N PHE A 18 -23.30 8.44 -4.45
CA PHE A 18 -22.28 8.29 -5.48
C PHE A 18 -22.23 9.50 -6.40
N SER A 19 -21.02 10.05 -6.57
CA SER A 19 -20.72 11.11 -7.52
C SER A 19 -19.55 10.71 -8.41
N SER A 20 -19.81 10.64 -9.72
CA SER A 20 -18.77 10.38 -10.72
C SER A 20 -17.70 11.45 -10.74
N ILE A 21 -18.07 12.71 -10.47
CA ILE A 21 -17.13 13.85 -10.38
C ILE A 21 -16.16 13.63 -9.22
N VAL A 22 -16.66 13.26 -8.03
CA VAL A 22 -15.81 12.97 -6.86
C VAL A 22 -14.90 11.78 -7.15
N LEU A 23 -15.41 10.73 -7.82
CA LEU A 23 -14.59 9.58 -8.21
C LEU A 23 -13.44 9.99 -9.16
N TYR A 24 -13.72 10.81 -10.18
CA TYR A 24 -12.68 11.27 -11.12
C TYR A 24 -11.66 12.18 -10.45
N LEU A 25 -12.10 13.10 -9.59
CA LEU A 25 -11.20 13.95 -8.80
C LEU A 25 -10.34 13.12 -7.84
N LEU A 26 -10.92 12.11 -7.20
CA LEU A 26 -10.22 11.22 -6.26
C LEU A 26 -9.14 10.40 -6.99
N ILE A 27 -9.49 9.80 -8.13
CA ILE A 27 -8.55 9.02 -8.95
C ILE A 27 -7.46 9.93 -9.51
N GLY A 28 -7.82 11.06 -10.12
CA GLY A 28 -6.86 12.00 -10.70
C GLY A 28 -5.92 12.59 -9.65
N GLY A 29 -6.48 13.06 -8.53
CA GLY A 29 -5.72 13.59 -7.41
C GLY A 29 -4.79 12.55 -6.80
N GLY A 30 -5.31 11.35 -6.53
CA GLY A 30 -4.53 10.22 -6.01
C GLY A 30 -3.40 9.78 -6.95
N MET A 31 -3.64 9.75 -8.27
CA MET A 31 -2.61 9.44 -9.27
C MET A 31 -1.50 10.49 -9.27
N LEU A 32 -1.86 11.77 -9.29
CA LEU A 32 -0.91 12.89 -9.31
C LEU A 32 -0.03 12.92 -8.04
N ILE A 33 -0.63 12.70 -6.86
CA ILE A 33 0.11 12.56 -5.60
C ILE A 33 1.05 11.35 -5.64
N THR A 34 0.58 10.22 -6.17
CA THR A 34 1.40 9.01 -6.32
C THR A 34 2.58 9.25 -7.28
N PHE A 35 2.37 9.96 -8.39
CA PHE A 35 3.44 10.33 -9.32
C PHE A 35 4.47 11.25 -8.68
N ALA A 36 4.02 12.28 -7.96
CA ALA A 36 4.91 13.17 -7.23
C ALA A 36 5.77 12.41 -6.21
N ALA A 37 5.14 11.56 -5.39
CA ALA A 37 5.83 10.75 -4.38
C ALA A 37 6.85 9.78 -4.99
N ASN A 38 6.53 9.15 -6.12
CA ASN A 38 7.46 8.25 -6.82
C ASN A 38 8.59 9.00 -7.52
N ALA A 39 8.33 10.15 -8.13
CA ALA A 39 9.37 10.99 -8.73
C ALA A 39 10.37 11.48 -7.67
N LEU A 40 9.88 11.93 -6.51
CA LEU A 40 10.73 12.31 -5.38
C LEU A 40 11.50 11.13 -4.80
N ASN A 41 10.88 9.95 -4.69
CA ASN A 41 11.56 8.73 -4.28
C ASN A 41 12.73 8.40 -5.21
N GLN A 42 12.53 8.44 -6.54
CA GLN A 42 13.62 8.22 -7.50
C GLN A 42 14.70 9.31 -7.42
N ALA A 43 14.31 10.55 -7.15
CA ALA A 43 15.27 11.66 -6.98
C ALA A 43 16.17 11.46 -5.77
N ILE A 44 15.60 11.05 -4.64
CA ILE A 44 16.33 10.79 -3.40
C ILE A 44 17.21 9.53 -3.53
N GLU A 45 16.75 8.50 -4.23
CA GLU A 45 17.45 7.21 -4.35
C GLU A 45 18.35 7.09 -5.58
N ARG A 46 18.47 8.13 -6.41
CA ARG A 46 19.09 8.07 -7.74
C ARG A 46 20.46 7.38 -7.78
N ASP A 47 21.29 7.56 -6.75
CA ASP A 47 22.67 7.05 -6.71
C ASP A 47 22.71 5.59 -6.23
N TYR A 48 21.73 5.19 -5.41
CA TYR A 48 21.57 3.81 -4.94
C TYR A 48 20.82 2.95 -5.95
N ASP A 49 19.88 3.55 -6.69
CA ASP A 49 19.12 2.86 -7.73
C ASP A 49 20.02 2.32 -8.84
N LYS A 50 21.17 2.95 -9.09
CA LYS A 50 22.23 2.48 -10.03
C LYS A 50 22.83 1.12 -9.63
N LEU A 51 22.75 0.77 -8.34
CA LEU A 51 23.36 -0.43 -7.78
C LEU A 51 22.43 -1.64 -7.78
N MET A 52 21.17 -1.49 -8.20
CA MET A 52 20.20 -2.59 -8.24
C MET A 52 19.71 -2.81 -9.68
N GLU A 53 19.76 -4.05 -10.15
CA GLU A 53 19.40 -4.44 -11.52
C GLU A 53 18.00 -3.94 -11.91
N ARG A 54 17.03 -4.10 -11.01
CA ARG A 54 15.63 -3.70 -11.20
C ARG A 54 15.44 -2.19 -11.40
N THR A 55 16.31 -1.35 -10.82
CA THR A 55 16.11 0.11 -10.76
C THR A 55 17.18 0.91 -11.50
N ALA A 56 18.27 0.29 -11.93
CA ALA A 56 19.35 0.95 -12.67
C ALA A 56 18.83 1.62 -13.96
N GLY A 57 17.78 1.06 -14.57
CA GLY A 57 17.10 1.64 -15.73
C GLY A 57 16.17 2.83 -15.44
N ARG A 58 15.98 3.27 -14.20
CA ARG A 58 15.12 4.42 -13.90
C ARG A 58 15.68 5.71 -14.54
N PRO A 59 14.84 6.66 -14.99
CA PRO A 59 15.29 7.86 -15.72
C PRO A 59 16.42 8.64 -15.05
N LEU A 60 16.34 8.86 -13.73
CA LEU A 60 17.36 9.59 -12.96
C LEU A 60 18.62 8.76 -12.70
N ALA A 61 18.47 7.46 -12.41
CA ALA A 61 19.61 6.55 -12.20
C ALA A 61 20.44 6.39 -13.49
N ALA A 62 19.76 6.27 -14.64
CA ALA A 62 20.36 6.13 -15.96
C ALA A 62 20.83 7.46 -16.59
N GLY A 63 20.65 8.60 -15.92
CA GLY A 63 21.04 9.91 -16.44
C GLY A 63 20.21 10.42 -17.64
N ARG A 64 19.06 9.80 -17.93
CA ARG A 64 18.16 10.19 -19.04
C ARG A 64 17.27 11.39 -18.73
N MET A 65 17.26 11.84 -17.48
CA MET A 65 16.52 13.00 -17.00
C MET A 65 17.38 13.73 -15.95
N SER A 66 17.34 15.06 -15.95
CA SER A 66 18.03 15.86 -14.93
C SER A 66 17.25 15.83 -13.60
N LEU A 67 17.97 16.00 -12.48
CA LEU A 67 17.34 16.08 -11.16
C LEU A 67 16.34 17.24 -11.07
N SER A 68 16.68 18.40 -11.61
CA SER A 68 15.83 19.59 -11.58
C SER A 68 14.52 19.38 -12.33
N THR A 69 14.55 18.73 -13.50
CA THR A 69 13.35 18.38 -14.26
C THR A 69 12.44 17.43 -13.47
N ALA A 70 13.00 16.41 -12.83
CA ALA A 70 12.19 15.48 -12.03
C ALA A 70 11.53 16.16 -10.82
N ILE A 71 12.26 17.04 -10.11
CA ILE A 71 11.71 17.81 -8.99
C ILE A 71 10.60 18.76 -9.47
N LEU A 72 10.78 19.43 -10.60
CA LEU A 72 9.76 20.31 -11.18
C LEU A 72 8.48 19.53 -11.51
N ILE A 73 8.60 18.39 -12.21
CA ILE A 73 7.47 17.52 -12.54
C ILE A 73 6.77 17.05 -11.26
N ALA A 74 7.53 16.62 -10.25
CA ALA A 74 6.96 16.20 -8.98
C ALA A 74 6.19 17.35 -8.29
N GLY A 75 6.72 18.57 -8.30
CA GLY A 75 6.06 19.75 -7.75
C GLY A 75 4.75 20.08 -8.48
N ILE A 76 4.74 20.04 -9.81
CA ILE A 76 3.52 20.27 -10.61
C ILE A 76 2.46 19.20 -10.30
N CYS A 77 2.85 17.92 -10.30
CA CYS A 77 1.93 16.83 -9.96
C CYS A 77 1.40 16.97 -8.53
N MET A 78 2.25 17.33 -7.56
CA MET A 78 1.82 17.58 -6.18
C MET A 78 0.76 18.68 -6.12
N VAL A 79 1.02 19.85 -6.70
CA VAL A 79 0.10 21.00 -6.67
C VAL A 79 -1.24 20.64 -7.31
N LEU A 80 -1.23 20.07 -8.52
CA LEU A 80 -2.46 19.65 -9.20
C LEU A 80 -3.22 18.56 -8.42
N GLY A 81 -2.49 17.60 -7.85
CA GLY A 81 -3.08 16.54 -7.03
C GLY A 81 -3.79 17.08 -5.80
N ILE A 82 -3.17 18.04 -5.10
CA ILE A 82 -3.79 18.70 -3.94
C ILE A 82 -5.00 19.54 -4.35
N ILE A 83 -4.95 20.25 -5.48
CA ILE A 83 -6.10 21.02 -6.00
C ILE A 83 -7.31 20.10 -6.24
N PHE A 84 -7.08 18.90 -6.76
CA PHE A 84 -8.15 17.91 -7.00
C PHE A 84 -8.71 17.36 -5.69
N LEU A 85 -7.85 17.07 -4.71
CA LEU A 85 -8.30 16.52 -3.43
C LEU A 85 -9.00 17.57 -2.57
N VAL A 86 -8.58 18.84 -2.59
CA VAL A 86 -9.20 19.91 -1.80
C VAL A 86 -10.58 20.28 -2.33
N THR A 87 -10.83 20.14 -3.64
CA THR A 87 -12.16 20.32 -4.23
C THR A 87 -13.17 19.27 -3.75
N ILE A 88 -12.69 18.11 -3.31
CA ILE A 88 -13.53 17.09 -2.66
C ILE A 88 -13.70 17.43 -1.17
N SER A 89 -12.59 17.64 -0.47
CA SER A 89 -12.55 17.93 0.97
C SER A 89 -11.17 18.41 1.42
N PRO A 90 -11.05 19.43 2.29
CA PRO A 90 -9.78 19.81 2.90
C PRO A 90 -9.08 18.66 3.64
N LEU A 91 -9.85 17.71 4.17
CA LEU A 91 -9.31 16.54 4.84
C LEU A 91 -8.67 15.55 3.84
N CYS A 92 -9.28 15.36 2.66
CA CYS A 92 -8.68 14.56 1.58
C CYS A 92 -7.33 15.13 1.14
N ALA A 93 -7.25 16.45 0.96
CA ALA A 93 -6.00 17.13 0.62
C ALA A 93 -4.93 16.97 1.72
N THR A 94 -5.31 17.14 2.99
CA THR A 94 -4.40 16.96 4.13
C THR A 94 -3.83 15.54 4.18
N LEU A 95 -4.69 14.53 4.06
CA LEU A 95 -4.27 13.13 4.05
C LEU A 95 -3.42 12.79 2.82
N GLY A 96 -3.74 13.34 1.65
CA GLY A 96 -2.95 13.19 0.44
C GLY A 96 -1.54 13.79 0.58
N MET A 97 -1.44 14.99 1.15
CA MET A 97 -0.16 15.64 1.42
C MET A 97 0.66 14.87 2.46
N LEU A 98 0.00 14.41 3.54
CA LEU A 98 0.62 13.56 4.56
C LEU A 98 1.18 12.28 3.92
N SER A 99 0.43 11.64 3.02
CA SER A 99 0.87 10.45 2.30
C SER A 99 2.13 10.72 1.47
N LEU A 100 2.17 11.85 0.75
CA LEU A 100 3.35 12.24 -0.03
C LEU A 100 4.56 12.45 0.87
N VAL A 101 4.40 13.21 1.96
CA VAL A 101 5.50 13.54 2.87
C VAL A 101 6.05 12.29 3.55
N LEU A 102 5.16 11.45 4.09
CA LEU A 102 5.56 10.18 4.72
C LEU A 102 6.31 9.29 3.74
N TYR A 103 5.85 9.17 2.49
CA TYR A 103 6.49 8.30 1.51
C TYR A 103 7.85 8.85 1.02
N ALA A 104 7.87 10.10 0.59
CA ALA A 104 9.04 10.70 -0.05
C ALA A 104 10.13 11.08 0.96
N PHE A 105 9.77 11.71 2.08
CA PHE A 105 10.76 12.33 2.96
C PHE A 105 11.04 11.57 4.26
N ILE A 106 10.21 10.59 4.62
CA ILE A 106 10.40 9.79 5.85
C ILE A 106 10.73 8.34 5.48
N TYR A 107 9.80 7.63 4.83
CA TYR A 107 9.99 6.25 4.42
C TYR A 107 11.23 6.08 3.53
N THR A 108 11.35 6.88 2.47
CA THR A 108 12.43 6.71 1.48
C THR A 108 13.83 6.79 2.11
N PRO A 109 14.18 7.81 2.91
CA PRO A 109 15.46 7.82 3.63
C PRO A 109 15.59 6.69 4.65
N VAL A 110 14.54 6.39 5.43
CA VAL A 110 14.60 5.38 6.52
C VAL A 110 14.96 3.99 5.99
N LYS A 111 14.65 3.67 4.72
CA LYS A 111 15.04 2.38 4.10
C LYS A 111 16.53 2.06 4.22
N ARG A 112 17.38 3.08 4.37
CA ARG A 112 18.84 2.95 4.55
C ARG A 112 19.27 2.65 5.98
N PHE A 113 18.47 3.10 6.93
CA PHE A 113 18.86 3.17 8.33
C PHE A 113 18.23 2.05 9.16
N SER A 114 16.99 1.67 8.87
CA SER A 114 16.24 0.76 9.72
C SER A 114 15.16 -0.03 8.98
N THR A 115 14.89 -1.24 9.47
CA THR A 115 13.75 -2.07 9.06
C THR A 115 12.41 -1.42 9.42
N LEU A 116 12.42 -0.38 10.27
CA LEU A 116 11.26 0.48 10.53
C LEU A 116 10.72 1.18 9.28
N ALA A 117 11.47 1.21 8.19
CA ALA A 117 10.95 1.67 6.90
C ALA A 117 9.69 0.91 6.47
N VAL A 118 9.58 -0.41 6.75
CA VAL A 118 8.41 -1.19 6.34
C VAL A 118 7.11 -0.67 7.01
N PRO A 119 7.00 -0.60 8.36
CA PRO A 119 5.81 -0.04 8.99
C PRO A 119 5.56 1.43 8.65
N ILE A 120 6.61 2.26 8.55
CA ILE A 120 6.46 3.68 8.18
C ILE A 120 5.91 3.81 6.75
N GLY A 121 6.46 3.03 5.80
CA GLY A 121 6.01 3.00 4.41
C GLY A 121 4.62 2.37 4.25
N ALA A 122 4.19 1.54 5.20
CA ALA A 122 2.86 0.94 5.18
C ALA A 122 1.74 1.99 5.39
N ILE A 123 2.01 3.07 6.12
CA ILE A 123 1.05 4.16 6.36
C ILE A 123 0.62 4.84 5.05
N PRO A 124 1.52 5.44 4.23
CA PRO A 124 1.12 6.06 2.97
C PRO A 124 0.55 5.06 1.96
N GLY A 125 0.91 3.78 2.02
CA GLY A 125 0.27 2.76 1.19
C GLY A 125 -1.18 2.43 1.60
N ALA A 126 -1.55 2.75 2.85
CA ALA A 126 -2.88 2.53 3.41
C ALA A 126 -3.79 3.76 3.38
N LEU A 127 -3.21 4.96 3.39
CA LEU A 127 -3.96 6.22 3.27
C LEU A 127 -4.94 6.30 2.08
N PRO A 128 -4.70 5.69 0.89
CA PRO A 128 -5.64 5.76 -0.22
C PRO A 128 -7.05 5.26 0.10
N THR A 129 -7.20 4.22 0.95
CA THR A 129 -8.53 3.73 1.35
C THR A 129 -9.20 4.71 2.31
N LEU A 130 -8.44 5.30 3.23
CA LEU A 130 -8.94 6.31 4.16
C LEU A 130 -9.37 7.59 3.43
N ILE A 131 -8.56 8.08 2.48
CA ILE A 131 -8.88 9.24 1.65
C ILE A 131 -10.17 8.99 0.87
N ALA A 132 -10.34 7.80 0.29
CA ALA A 132 -11.53 7.45 -0.46
C ALA A 132 -12.80 7.38 0.41
N ALA A 133 -12.69 6.83 1.62
CA ALA A 133 -13.79 6.82 2.59
C ALA A 133 -14.17 8.26 3.02
N VAL A 134 -13.18 9.11 3.31
CA VAL A 134 -13.40 10.54 3.61
C VAL A 134 -14.01 11.28 2.42
N ALA A 135 -13.61 10.96 1.19
CA ALA A 135 -14.21 11.57 -0.01
C ALA A 135 -15.72 11.28 -0.12
N ALA A 136 -16.17 10.11 0.34
CA ALA A 136 -17.57 9.72 0.37
C ALA A 136 -18.33 10.26 1.58
N GLN A 137 -17.75 10.20 2.78
CA GLN A 137 -18.44 10.49 4.05
C GLN A 137 -18.09 11.84 4.69
N GLN A 138 -17.11 12.56 4.15
CA GLN A 138 -16.61 13.86 4.62
C GLN A 138 -16.05 13.88 6.05
N THR A 139 -15.89 12.72 6.68
CA THR A 139 -15.32 12.54 8.02
C THR A 139 -14.56 11.22 8.13
N ILE A 140 -13.75 11.06 9.17
CA ILE A 140 -13.09 9.77 9.48
C ILE A 140 -14.02 8.95 10.37
N THR A 141 -14.49 7.84 9.83
CA THR A 141 -15.36 6.89 10.54
C THR A 141 -14.58 5.66 11.01
N VAL A 142 -15.21 4.87 11.88
CA VAL A 142 -14.61 3.64 12.42
C VAL A 142 -14.39 2.61 11.29
N GLU A 143 -15.35 2.49 10.39
CA GLU A 143 -15.23 1.62 9.22
C GLU A 143 -14.10 2.08 8.28
N ALA A 144 -13.91 3.39 8.08
CA ALA A 144 -12.80 3.91 7.28
C ALA A 144 -11.44 3.53 7.88
N LEU A 145 -11.31 3.61 9.20
CA LEU A 145 -10.12 3.17 9.93
C LEU A 145 -9.91 1.65 9.85
N CYS A 146 -10.98 0.86 9.77
CA CYS A 146 -10.87 -0.59 9.57
C CYS A 146 -10.33 -0.92 8.16
N PHE A 147 -10.81 -0.25 7.11
CA PHE A 147 -10.26 -0.41 5.76
C PHE A 147 -8.79 0.03 5.69
N PHE A 148 -8.44 1.14 6.34
CA PHE A 148 -7.04 1.55 6.51
C PHE A 148 -6.23 0.46 7.21
N GLY A 149 -6.72 -0.11 8.31
CA GLY A 149 -6.05 -1.17 9.07
C GLY A 149 -5.81 -2.44 8.26
N ILE A 150 -6.81 -2.89 7.49
CA ILE A 150 -6.69 -4.04 6.58
C ILE A 150 -5.62 -3.77 5.52
N GLN A 151 -5.66 -2.60 4.88
CA GLN A 151 -4.70 -2.19 3.85
C GLN A 151 -3.29 -2.00 4.43
N TYR A 152 -3.17 -1.52 5.66
CA TYR A 152 -1.91 -1.35 6.38
C TYR A 152 -1.27 -2.69 6.71
N LEU A 153 -2.02 -3.62 7.32
CA LEU A 153 -1.51 -4.94 7.70
C LEU A 153 -1.16 -5.80 6.47
N TRP A 154 -1.95 -5.70 5.39
CA TRP A 154 -1.69 -6.41 4.13
C TRP A 154 -0.31 -6.10 3.53
N GLN A 155 0.21 -4.88 3.75
CA GLN A 155 1.49 -4.47 3.17
C GLN A 155 2.69 -5.22 3.75
N PHE A 156 2.62 -5.70 5.00
CA PHE A 156 3.75 -6.36 5.65
C PHE A 156 4.13 -7.68 4.96
N PRO A 157 3.23 -8.67 4.82
CA PRO A 157 3.55 -9.88 4.07
C PRO A 157 4.01 -9.59 2.63
N HIS A 158 3.39 -8.60 1.98
CA HIS A 158 3.72 -8.21 0.61
C HIS A 158 5.15 -7.65 0.50
N PHE A 159 5.49 -6.66 1.32
CA PHE A 159 6.80 -6.01 1.31
C PHE A 159 7.90 -6.93 1.79
N TRP A 160 7.66 -7.77 2.80
CA TRP A 160 8.64 -8.76 3.22
C TRP A 160 8.89 -9.81 2.15
N ALA A 161 7.88 -10.25 1.41
CA ALA A 161 8.08 -11.15 0.27
C ALA A 161 8.92 -10.51 -0.85
N ILE A 162 8.69 -9.23 -1.16
CA ILE A 162 9.51 -8.48 -2.12
C ILE A 162 10.95 -8.33 -1.61
N ALA A 163 11.12 -7.95 -0.35
CA ALA A 163 12.42 -7.78 0.29
C ALA A 163 13.22 -9.08 0.32
N PHE A 164 12.54 -10.21 0.54
CA PHE A 164 13.13 -11.56 0.47
C PHE A 164 13.65 -11.86 -0.95
N LEU A 165 12.84 -11.59 -1.97
CA LEU A 165 13.19 -11.88 -3.37
C LEU A 165 14.32 -10.97 -3.91
N GLY A 166 14.32 -9.70 -3.49
CA GLY A 166 15.31 -8.69 -3.87
C GLY A 166 16.49 -8.56 -2.91
N HIS A 167 16.65 -9.49 -1.96
CA HIS A 167 17.56 -9.33 -0.82
C HIS A 167 19.00 -8.97 -1.20
N LYS A 168 19.55 -9.67 -2.20
CA LYS A 168 20.94 -9.47 -2.66
C LYS A 168 21.15 -8.04 -3.18
N ASP A 169 20.27 -7.58 -4.06
CA ASP A 169 20.31 -6.23 -4.62
C ASP A 169 20.16 -5.16 -3.52
N TYR A 170 19.27 -5.40 -2.56
CA TYR A 170 19.06 -4.48 -1.44
C TYR A 170 20.32 -4.34 -0.56
N ILE A 171 20.98 -5.45 -0.22
CA ILE A 171 22.25 -5.40 0.53
C ILE A 171 23.32 -4.67 -0.28
N GLN A 172 23.47 -5.01 -1.56
CA GLN A 172 24.47 -4.39 -2.44
C GLN A 172 24.28 -2.88 -2.54
N ALA A 173 23.03 -2.42 -2.63
CA ALA A 173 22.74 -1.00 -2.67
C ALA A 173 22.89 -0.34 -1.29
N GLY A 174 22.81 -1.09 -0.18
CA GLY A 174 22.92 -0.62 1.21
C GLY A 174 21.57 -0.33 1.89
N PHE A 175 20.49 -0.99 1.46
CA PHE A 175 19.17 -0.94 2.08
C PHE A 175 19.02 -1.96 3.20
N LYS A 176 18.23 -1.60 4.23
CA LYS A 176 17.98 -2.40 5.44
C LYS A 176 16.49 -2.70 5.60
N LEU A 177 15.87 -3.30 4.57
CA LEU A 177 14.42 -3.55 4.53
C LEU A 177 14.00 -4.77 5.36
N ILE A 178 14.87 -5.77 5.46
CA ILE A 178 14.68 -6.96 6.28
C ILE A 178 15.96 -7.21 7.06
N LYS A 179 15.81 -7.86 8.21
CA LYS A 179 16.94 -8.37 8.97
C LYS A 179 17.55 -9.54 8.20
N ASP A 180 18.86 -9.55 8.09
CA ASP A 180 19.63 -10.67 7.58
C ASP A 180 20.31 -11.45 8.71
N ILE A 181 20.55 -12.73 8.44
CA ILE A 181 21.35 -13.63 9.25
C ILE A 181 22.35 -14.27 8.28
N ASP A 182 23.64 -13.95 8.44
CA ASP A 182 24.72 -14.44 7.59
C ASP A 182 24.48 -14.21 6.08
N GLY A 183 23.94 -13.04 5.72
CA GLY A 183 23.68 -12.66 4.34
C GLY A 183 22.45 -13.34 3.70
N GLN A 184 21.61 -13.99 4.50
CA GLN A 184 20.32 -14.54 4.10
C GLN A 184 19.16 -13.82 4.80
N PRO A 185 17.98 -13.74 4.17
CA PRO A 185 16.78 -13.22 4.82
C PRO A 185 16.42 -14.00 6.10
N ASP A 186 16.08 -13.30 7.18
CA ASP A 186 15.60 -13.93 8.41
C ASP A 186 14.28 -14.71 8.14
N PRO A 187 14.23 -16.05 8.37
CA PRO A 187 13.02 -16.85 8.12
C PRO A 187 11.82 -16.38 8.95
N ARG A 188 12.04 -15.70 10.08
CA ARG A 188 10.97 -15.22 10.97
C ARG A 188 10.02 -14.23 10.28
N PHE A 189 10.42 -13.59 9.18
CA PHE A 189 9.50 -12.78 8.38
C PHE A 189 8.33 -13.59 7.82
N GLY A 190 8.48 -14.89 7.61
CA GLY A 190 7.37 -15.77 7.24
C GLY A 190 6.32 -15.87 8.37
N ILE A 191 6.74 -16.08 9.62
CA ILE A 191 5.79 -16.16 10.74
C ILE A 191 5.17 -14.79 11.04
N TYR A 192 5.93 -13.70 10.93
CA TYR A 192 5.37 -12.35 11.04
C TYR A 192 4.35 -12.09 9.93
N SER A 193 4.62 -12.52 8.69
CA SER A 193 3.65 -12.43 7.59
C SER A 193 2.35 -13.15 7.93
N ALA A 194 2.45 -14.35 8.53
CA ALA A 194 1.28 -15.10 8.96
C ALA A 194 0.48 -14.37 10.05
N VAL A 195 1.17 -13.90 11.09
CA VAL A 195 0.54 -13.17 12.21
C VAL A 195 -0.15 -11.89 11.73
N TYR A 196 0.53 -11.06 10.93
CA TYR A 196 -0.04 -9.80 10.43
C TYR A 196 -1.25 -10.04 9.52
N SER A 197 -1.24 -11.13 8.74
CA SER A 197 -2.42 -11.53 7.95
C SER A 197 -3.62 -11.88 8.85
N LEU A 198 -3.39 -12.59 9.96
CA LEU A 198 -4.43 -12.95 10.92
C LEU A 198 -4.94 -11.74 11.72
N LEU A 199 -4.08 -10.79 12.07
CA LEU A 199 -4.48 -9.55 12.73
C LEU A 199 -5.46 -8.73 11.87
N GLY A 200 -5.43 -8.89 10.55
CA GLY A 200 -6.41 -8.30 9.63
C GLY A 200 -7.86 -8.71 9.97
N ILE A 201 -8.07 -9.90 10.52
CA ILE A 201 -9.40 -10.43 10.86
C ILE A 201 -10.06 -9.56 11.94
N LEU A 202 -9.27 -8.98 12.85
CA LEU A 202 -9.78 -8.11 13.92
C LEU A 202 -10.51 -6.89 13.35
N PHE A 203 -10.07 -6.38 12.20
CA PHE A 203 -10.73 -5.25 11.52
C PHE A 203 -11.99 -5.66 10.76
N LEU A 204 -12.19 -6.96 10.48
CA LEU A 204 -13.42 -7.43 9.82
C LEU A 204 -14.61 -7.46 10.78
N PHE A 205 -14.41 -7.72 12.08
CA PHE A 205 -15.51 -7.87 13.04
C PHE A 205 -16.36 -6.58 13.21
N PRO A 206 -15.78 -5.38 13.39
CA PRO A 206 -16.57 -4.15 13.41
C PRO A 206 -17.31 -3.92 12.10
N LEU A 207 -16.66 -4.22 10.96
CA LEU A 207 -17.25 -4.06 9.64
C LEU A 207 -18.44 -4.98 9.42
N PHE A 208 -18.42 -6.22 9.95
CA PHE A 208 -19.54 -7.15 9.83
C PHE A 208 -20.88 -6.52 10.26
N LYS A 209 -20.87 -5.82 11.40
CA LYS A 209 -22.06 -5.18 11.96
C LYS A 209 -22.34 -3.81 11.33
N ILE A 210 -21.32 -2.94 11.21
CA ILE A 210 -21.50 -1.57 10.70
C ILE A 210 -21.94 -1.57 9.24
N LEU A 211 -21.35 -2.47 8.46
CA LEU A 211 -21.61 -2.63 7.04
C LEU A 211 -22.53 -3.82 6.76
N SER A 212 -23.32 -4.31 7.72
CA SER A 212 -24.30 -5.41 7.53
C SER A 212 -23.85 -6.47 6.51
N ILE A 213 -22.62 -6.99 6.68
CA ILE A 213 -21.97 -7.83 5.64
C ILE A 213 -22.68 -9.17 5.59
N HIS A 214 -22.99 -9.66 4.39
CA HIS A 214 -23.65 -10.95 4.24
C HIS A 214 -22.79 -12.08 4.86
N PRO A 215 -23.34 -12.99 5.69
CA PRO A 215 -22.56 -13.99 6.42
C PRO A 215 -21.63 -14.84 5.54
N LEU A 216 -22.10 -15.24 4.35
CA LEU A 216 -21.25 -15.98 3.40
C LEU A 216 -20.05 -15.16 2.92
N ILE A 217 -20.22 -13.87 2.64
CA ILE A 217 -19.12 -12.99 2.24
C ILE A 217 -18.13 -12.81 3.40
N PHE A 218 -18.63 -12.67 4.62
CA PHE A 218 -17.79 -12.59 5.81
C PHE A 218 -16.91 -13.83 5.99
N ILE A 219 -17.46 -15.03 5.77
CA ILE A 219 -16.70 -16.29 5.78
C ILE A 219 -15.61 -16.28 4.70
N PHE A 220 -15.91 -15.83 3.47
CA PHE A 220 -14.91 -15.73 2.40
C PHE A 220 -13.79 -14.73 2.71
N LEU A 221 -14.10 -13.61 3.36
CA LEU A 221 -13.10 -12.63 3.81
C LEU A 221 -12.15 -13.24 4.84
N ILE A 222 -12.69 -13.95 5.85
CA ILE A 222 -11.87 -14.67 6.85
C ILE A 222 -11.02 -15.75 6.18
N ALA A 223 -11.62 -16.58 5.32
CA ALA A 223 -10.92 -17.65 4.62
C ALA A 223 -9.76 -17.10 3.77
N SER A 224 -9.95 -15.96 3.11
CA SER A 224 -8.90 -15.29 2.32
C SER A 224 -7.72 -14.85 3.19
N MET A 225 -7.96 -14.38 4.42
CA MET A 225 -6.90 -14.03 5.37
C MET A 225 -6.19 -15.27 5.94
N LEU A 226 -6.91 -16.36 6.19
CA LEU A 226 -6.32 -17.64 6.62
C LEU A 226 -5.39 -18.22 5.54
N VAL A 227 -5.80 -18.18 4.27
CA VAL A 227 -4.96 -18.60 3.14
C VAL A 227 -3.74 -17.68 3.01
N PHE A 228 -3.89 -16.37 3.25
CA PHE A 228 -2.75 -15.47 3.28
C PHE A 228 -1.75 -15.86 4.38
N ALA A 229 -2.26 -16.16 5.57
CA ALA A 229 -1.45 -16.58 6.70
C ALA A 229 -0.74 -17.91 6.44
N PHE A 230 -1.40 -18.84 5.76
CA PHE A 230 -0.81 -20.11 5.32
C PHE A 230 0.40 -19.88 4.40
N TYR A 231 0.33 -18.95 3.44
CA TYR A 231 1.49 -18.63 2.61
C TYR A 231 2.63 -17.99 3.41
N GLY A 232 2.33 -17.18 4.43
CA GLY A 232 3.35 -16.67 5.36
C GLY A 232 4.03 -17.81 6.13
N TRP A 233 3.25 -18.75 6.65
CA TRP A 233 3.77 -19.93 7.33
C TRP A 233 4.60 -20.84 6.41
N GLN A 234 4.19 -21.01 5.15
CA GLN A 234 4.96 -21.73 4.15
C GLN A 234 6.31 -21.07 3.88
N LEU A 235 6.38 -19.73 3.83
CA LEU A 235 7.65 -19.01 3.74
C LEU A 235 8.53 -19.27 4.97
N PHE A 236 7.97 -19.27 6.17
CA PHE A 236 8.73 -19.60 7.39
C PHE A 236 9.29 -21.03 7.36
N LYS A 237 8.48 -22.00 6.95
CA LYS A 237 8.88 -23.42 6.92
C LYS A 237 9.91 -23.74 5.86
N ARG A 238 9.76 -23.16 4.67
CA ARG A 238 10.59 -23.49 3.51
C ARG A 238 11.80 -22.57 3.35
N ASN A 239 11.65 -21.31 3.75
CA ASN A 239 12.65 -20.24 3.63
C ASN A 239 13.31 -20.17 2.23
N ASP A 240 12.51 -20.34 1.18
CA ASP A 240 12.98 -20.39 -0.21
C ASP A 240 12.33 -19.31 -1.10
N ARG A 241 12.97 -19.00 -2.24
CA ARG A 241 12.46 -18.01 -3.19
C ARG A 241 11.09 -18.37 -3.76
N MET A 242 10.75 -19.65 -3.85
CA MET A 242 9.47 -20.09 -4.41
C MET A 242 8.31 -19.77 -3.46
N ALA A 243 8.49 -20.01 -2.16
CA ALA A 243 7.53 -19.67 -1.12
C ALA A 243 7.33 -18.15 -1.03
N ALA A 244 8.42 -17.37 -1.09
CA ALA A 244 8.35 -15.91 -1.12
C ALA A 244 7.59 -15.41 -2.36
N ARG A 245 7.84 -16.01 -3.54
CA ARG A 245 7.10 -15.68 -4.77
C ARG A 245 5.61 -16.01 -4.66
N LYS A 246 5.25 -17.16 -4.08
CA LYS A 246 3.85 -17.53 -3.84
C LYS A 246 3.15 -16.55 -2.90
N LEU A 247 3.81 -16.17 -1.80
CA LEU A 247 3.30 -15.17 -0.86
C LEU A 247 3.08 -13.81 -1.54
N MET A 248 4.05 -13.35 -2.33
CA MET A 248 3.96 -12.10 -3.09
C MET A 248 2.82 -12.11 -4.12
N LEU A 249 2.68 -13.20 -4.88
CA LEU A 249 1.62 -13.32 -5.89
C LEU A 249 0.24 -13.40 -5.23
N TYR A 250 0.12 -14.17 -4.14
CA TYR A 250 -1.12 -14.25 -3.38
C TYR A 250 -1.50 -12.88 -2.79
N SER A 251 -0.55 -12.13 -2.22
CA SER A 251 -0.85 -10.81 -1.68
C SER A 251 -1.38 -9.86 -2.76
N ILE A 252 -0.84 -9.92 -3.98
CA ILE A 252 -1.33 -9.13 -5.13
C ILE A 252 -2.77 -9.52 -5.48
N MET A 253 -3.11 -10.81 -5.49
CA MET A 253 -4.46 -11.30 -5.82
C MET A 253 -5.48 -11.07 -4.69
N TYR A 254 -5.03 -11.20 -3.44
CA TYR A 254 -5.86 -11.02 -2.25
C TYR A 254 -6.56 -9.67 -2.23
N LEU A 255 -5.83 -8.59 -2.56
CA LEU A 255 -6.35 -7.24 -2.41
C LEU A 255 -7.55 -6.95 -3.33
N PRO A 256 -7.47 -7.19 -4.67
CA PRO A 256 -8.64 -7.12 -5.53
C PRO A 256 -9.82 -7.99 -5.08
N VAL A 257 -9.53 -9.23 -4.65
CA VAL A 257 -10.58 -10.17 -4.21
C VAL A 257 -11.35 -9.63 -3.02
N ILE A 258 -10.68 -9.16 -1.96
CA ILE A 258 -11.39 -8.66 -0.77
C ILE A 258 -12.22 -7.41 -1.07
N PHE A 259 -11.72 -6.50 -1.92
CA PHE A 259 -12.45 -5.30 -2.30
C PHE A 259 -13.67 -5.62 -3.16
N ILE A 260 -13.55 -6.58 -4.09
CA ILE A 260 -14.68 -7.07 -4.87
C ILE A 260 -15.73 -7.72 -3.95
N LEU A 261 -15.30 -8.51 -2.96
CA LEU A 261 -16.21 -9.12 -1.97
C LEU A 261 -16.97 -8.05 -1.17
N PHE A 262 -16.30 -6.98 -0.72
CA PHE A 262 -16.98 -5.86 -0.06
C PHE A 262 -17.97 -5.14 -0.97
N ILE A 263 -17.60 -4.92 -2.25
CA ILE A 263 -18.50 -4.31 -3.25
C ILE A 263 -19.74 -5.21 -3.46
N ILE A 264 -19.55 -6.52 -3.68
CA ILE A 264 -20.65 -7.47 -3.83
C ILE A 264 -21.54 -7.47 -2.58
N SER A 265 -20.93 -7.43 -1.39
CA SER A 265 -21.70 -7.38 -0.15
C SER A 265 -22.58 -6.13 -0.05
N ASN A 266 -22.19 -4.99 -0.61
CA ASN A 266 -23.04 -3.79 -0.65
C ASN A 266 -24.29 -4.01 -1.52
N TYR A 267 -24.18 -4.76 -2.62
CA TYR A 267 -25.30 -5.05 -3.52
C TYR A 267 -26.23 -6.15 -3.01
N MET A 268 -25.78 -6.98 -2.07
CA MET A 268 -26.58 -8.05 -1.44
C MET A 268 -27.35 -7.58 -0.20
N ARG A 269 -27.28 -6.29 0.17
CA ARG A 269 -28.04 -5.72 1.29
C ARG A 269 -29.48 -5.39 0.91
#